data_AF-A0A3A0EK73-F1
#
_entry.id   AF-A0A3A0EK73-F1
#
_cell.length_a   1.000
_cell.length_b   1.000
_cell.length_c   1.000
_cell.angle_alpha   90.00
_cell.angle_beta   90.00
_cell.angle_gamma   90.00
#
_symmetry.space_group_name_H-M   'P 1'
#
loop_
_entity.id
_entity.type
_entity.pdbx_description
1 polymer ?
#
loop_
_entity_poly.entity_id
_entity_poly.type
_entity_poly.pdbx_seq_one_letter_code
_entity_poly.pdbx_strand_id
1 'polypeptide(L)' 'MAEQGRPQAENQEEERIPVMQQILDNPFLLLFLGITIPTVFYILWGVMEIAGVPVTPLAK' A
#
# COMPACT_ATOMS: atom_id res chain seq x y z
N MET A 1 -1.41 -29.07 -52.04
CA MET A 1 -0.32 -29.70 -51.25
C MET A 1 0.49 -28.55 -50.68
N ALA A 2 0.12 -27.98 -49.54
CA ALA A 2 0.29 -28.49 -48.17
C ALA A 2 1.54 -27.85 -47.54
N GLU A 3 1.32 -26.71 -46.86
CA GLU A 3 2.13 -26.28 -45.71
C GLU A 3 1.19 -25.70 -44.64
N GLN A 4 0.37 -26.59 -44.06
CA GLN A 4 -0.12 -26.42 -42.70
C GLN A 4 1.00 -26.90 -41.75
N GLY A 5 1.38 -26.07 -40.79
CA GLY A 5 2.32 -26.40 -39.72
C GLY A 5 3.21 -25.20 -39.46
N ARG A 6 2.95 -24.38 -38.45
CA ARG A 6 2.94 -24.78 -37.04
C ARG A 6 2.00 -23.86 -36.26
N PRO A 7 1.17 -24.36 -35.33
CA PRO A 7 0.75 -23.50 -34.24
C PRO A 7 2.03 -23.12 -33.50
N GLN A 8 2.41 -21.84 -33.58
CA GLN A 8 3.34 -21.28 -32.61
C GLN A 8 2.68 -21.57 -31.26
N ALA A 9 3.26 -22.50 -30.52
CA ALA A 9 2.89 -22.70 -29.14
C ALA A 9 3.12 -21.35 -28.47
N GLU A 10 2.04 -20.60 -28.28
CA GLU A 10 1.95 -19.48 -27.37
C GLU A 10 2.21 -20.03 -25.97
N ASN A 11 3.47 -20.30 -25.66
CA ASN A 11 3.97 -20.17 -24.30
C ASN A 11 4.09 -18.67 -24.01
N GLN A 12 2.95 -17.98 -24.08
CA GLN A 12 2.74 -16.81 -23.25
C GLN A 12 2.64 -17.37 -21.84
N GLU A 13 3.80 -17.69 -21.25
CA GLU A 13 3.89 -17.74 -19.80
C GLU A 13 3.41 -16.36 -19.36
N GLU A 14 2.16 -16.26 -18.90
CA GLU A 14 1.63 -15.09 -18.22
C GLU A 14 2.63 -14.77 -17.10
N GLU A 15 3.55 -13.86 -17.38
CA GLU A 15 4.60 -13.49 -16.45
C GLU A 15 3.87 -12.80 -15.28
N ARG A 16 3.65 -13.58 -14.22
CA ARG A 16 2.78 -13.20 -13.12
C ARG A 16 3.38 -11.96 -12.45
N ILE A 17 2.77 -10.80 -12.71
CA ILE A 17 3.28 -9.52 -12.22
C ILE A 17 3.41 -9.60 -10.69
N PRO A 18 4.61 -9.45 -10.13
CA PRO A 18 4.83 -9.55 -8.69
C PRO A 18 4.02 -8.49 -7.95
N VAL A 19 3.43 -8.89 -6.82
CA VAL A 19 2.50 -8.05 -6.02
C VAL A 19 3.14 -6.73 -5.60
N MET A 20 4.44 -6.74 -5.29
CA MET A 20 5.15 -5.52 -4.91
C MET A 20 5.24 -4.52 -6.08
N GLN A 21 5.39 -4.97 -7.32
CA GLN A 21 5.34 -4.07 -8.49
C GLN A 21 3.96 -3.43 -8.63
N GLN A 22 2.87 -4.21 -8.51
CA GLN A 22 1.51 -3.65 -8.60
C GLN A 22 1.22 -2.57 -7.55
N ILE A 23 1.80 -2.69 -6.36
CA ILE A 23 1.68 -1.69 -5.29
C ILE A 23 2.48 -0.42 -5.63
N LEU A 24 3.70 -0.57 -6.14
CA LEU A 24 4.58 0.54 -6.52
C LEU A 24 4.15 1.24 -7.82
N ASP A 25 3.48 0.53 -8.73
CA ASP A 25 3.02 1.04 -10.02
C ASP A 25 1.72 1.86 -9.90
N ASN A 26 1.03 1.78 -8.76
CA ASN A 26 -0.18 2.56 -8.51
C ASN A 26 0.13 3.81 -7.66
N PRO A 27 0.22 5.00 -8.29
CA PRO A 27 0.56 6.24 -7.60
C PRO A 27 -0.47 6.64 -6.53
N PHE A 28 -1.74 6.25 -6.68
CA PHE A 28 -2.77 6.53 -5.67
C PHE A 28 -2.62 5.64 -4.44
N LEU A 29 -2.23 4.37 -4.61
CA LEU A 29 -1.91 3.49 -3.48
C LEU A 29 -0.70 4.01 -2.72
N LEU A 30 0.36 4.43 -3.44
CA LEU A 30 1.53 5.04 -2.83
C LEU A 30 1.19 6.34 -2.09
N LEU A 31 0.35 7.21 -2.68
CA LEU A 31 -0.10 8.45 -2.04
C LEU A 31 -0.96 8.16 -0.81
N PHE A 32 -1.90 7.23 -0.92
CA PHE A 32 -2.76 6.80 0.18
C PHE A 32 -1.92 6.28 1.34
N LEU A 33 -0.97 5.38 1.06
CA LEU A 33 -0.09 4.82 2.08
C LEU A 33 0.84 5.89 2.66
N GLY A 34 1.36 6.78 1.81
CA GLY A 34 2.24 7.89 2.20
C GLY A 34 1.58 8.91 3.13
N ILE A 35 0.27 9.12 3.03
CA ILE A 35 -0.47 9.99 3.94
C ILE A 35 -0.99 9.20 5.15
N THR A 36 -1.52 7.99 4.92
CA THR A 36 -2.17 7.20 5.97
C THR A 36 -1.18 6.74 7.03
N ILE A 37 0.01 6.27 6.65
CA ILE A 37 1.03 5.82 7.60
C ILE A 37 1.37 6.94 8.61
N PRO A 38 1.87 8.11 8.20
CA PRO A 38 2.23 9.16 9.15
C PRO A 38 1.00 9.68 9.90
N THR A 39 -0.16 9.80 9.25
CA THR A 39 -1.37 10.28 9.92
C THR A 39 -1.77 9.37 11.09
N VAL A 40 -1.85 8.07 10.85
CA VAL A 40 -2.16 7.10 11.92
C VAL A 40 -1.08 7.12 12.99
N PHE A 41 0.19 7.17 12.61
CA PHE A 41 1.30 7.25 13.58
C PHE A 41 1.19 8.49 14.48
N TYR A 42 0.96 9.67 13.91
CA TYR A 42 0.82 10.92 14.65
C TYR A 42 -0.43 10.93 15.52
N ILE A 43 -1.54 10.37 15.07
CA ILE A 43 -2.75 10.24 15.89
C ILE A 43 -2.49 9.33 17.08
N LEU A 44 -1.93 8.13 16.84
CA LEU A 44 -1.65 7.18 17.92
C LEU A 44 -0.67 7.76 18.93
N TRP A 45 0.40 8.40 18.46
CA TRP A 45 1.32 9.14 19.33
C TRP A 45 0.57 10.22 20.11
N GLY A 46 -0.13 11.12 19.43
CA GLY A 46 -0.85 12.23 20.08
C GLY A 46 -1.85 11.77 21.14
N VAL A 47 -2.55 10.67 20.89
CA VAL A 47 -3.47 10.07 21.86
C VAL A 47 -2.72 9.54 23.08
N MET A 48 -1.61 8.83 22.88
CA MET A 48 -0.78 8.36 23.99
C MET A 48 -0.22 9.54 24.81
N GLU A 49 0.23 10.61 24.15
CA GLU A 49 0.74 11.82 24.79
C GLU A 49 -0.35 12.46 25.67
N ILE A 50 -1.54 12.68 25.11
CA ILE A 50 -2.68 13.29 25.82
C ILE A 50 -3.13 12.41 27.00
N ALA A 51 -3.16 11.09 26.83
CA ALA A 51 -3.54 10.16 27.88
C ALA A 51 -2.56 10.19 29.07
N GLY A 52 -1.29 10.54 28.83
CA GLY A 52 -0.27 10.69 29.86
C GLY A 52 -0.27 12.06 30.57
N VAL A 53 -1.00 13.06 30.05
CA VAL A 53 -1.05 14.39 30.66
C VAL A 53 -1.87 14.33 31.96
N PRO A 54 -1.28 14.70 33.11
CA PRO A 54 -2.01 14.76 34.38
C PRO A 54 -3.06 15.88 34.31
N VAL A 55 -4.31 15.54 34.63
CA VAL A 55 -5.41 16.50 34.66
C VAL A 55 -5.30 17.37 35.92
N THR A 56 -4.85 18.61 35.76
CA THR A 56 -4.83 19.58 36.85
C THR A 56 -6.24 20.17 37.03
N PRO A 57 -6.81 20.20 38.25
CA PRO A 57 -8.08 20.88 38.47
C PRO A 57 -7.85 22.39 38.33
N LEU A 58 -8.34 22.97 37.23
CA LEU A 58 -8.45 24.42 37.03
C LEU A 58 -9.64 24.96 37.85
N ALA A 59 -9.55 24.87 39.18
CA ALA A 59 -10.44 25.57 40.11
C ALA A 59 -9.86 25.55 41.53
N LYS A 60 -9.16 26.63 41.88
CA LYS A 60 -9.21 27.20 43.22
C LYS A 60 -9.19 28.71 43.11
#